data_AF-A0A2T5B1R3-F1
#
_entry.id   AF-A0A2T5B1R3-F1
#
_cell.length_a   1.000
_cell.length_b   1.000
_cell.length_c   1.000
_cell.angle_alpha   90.00
_cell.angle_beta   90.00
_cell.angle_gamma   90.00
#
_symmetry.space_group_name_H-M   'P 1'
#
loop_
_entity.id
_entity.type
_entity.pdbx_description
1 polymer ?
#
loop_
_entity_poly.entity_id
_entity_poly.type
_entity_poly.pdbx_seq_one_letter_code
_entity_poly.pdbx_strand_id
1 'polypeptide(L)'
;MSVMWAATSLESGLFHPVERRSELKDLSDRFNDLRAVGQGYVEVRSPTSEFPVLSLAFRDDHAVVHLMSDTERMSLLVGDGTVSSSAEVEVPIMNDLAAFTGDFVLDVDRAWGLLHDFTRVWVASPLGEWRAL
;
A
#
# COMPACT_ATOMS: atom_id res chain seq x y z
N MET A 1 4.19 15.49 -11.25
CA MET A 1 3.23 15.64 -10.13
C MET A 1 3.89 15.06 -8.91
N SER A 2 4.01 15.84 -7.84
CA SER A 2 4.70 15.38 -6.64
C SER A 2 3.80 14.59 -5.70
N VAL A 3 4.36 13.60 -5.02
CA VAL A 3 3.72 12.73 -4.01
C VAL A 3 4.52 12.79 -2.71
N MET A 4 3.83 12.68 -1.58
CA MET A 4 4.45 12.42 -0.28
C MET A 4 4.40 10.92 -0.02
N TRP A 5 5.53 10.33 0.37
CA TRP A 5 5.58 8.91 0.68
C TRP A 5 6.60 8.55 1.74
N ALA A 6 6.32 7.49 2.48
CA ALA A 6 7.25 6.80 3.38
C ALA A 6 7.27 5.32 3.00
N ALA A 7 8.38 4.63 3.24
CA ALA A 7 8.51 3.23 2.82
C ALA A 7 9.49 2.44 3.70
N THR A 8 9.40 1.12 3.60
CA THR A 8 10.42 0.20 4.12
C THR A 8 11.81 0.59 3.60
N SER A 9 12.80 0.63 4.50
CA SER A 9 14.20 0.83 4.16
C SER A 9 14.78 -0.43 3.52
N LEU A 10 15.44 -0.29 2.38
CA LEU A 10 16.18 -1.40 1.75
C LEU A 10 17.37 -1.87 2.58
N GLU A 11 17.94 -0.97 3.41
CA GLU A 11 19.13 -1.29 4.20
C GLU A 11 18.77 -2.07 5.47
N SER A 12 17.72 -1.65 6.18
CA SER A 12 17.32 -2.27 7.45
C SER A 12 16.18 -3.26 7.33
N GLY A 13 15.42 -3.25 6.24
CA GLY A 13 14.19 -4.03 6.08
C GLY A 13 13.03 -3.54 6.97
N LEU A 14 13.21 -2.43 7.70
CA LEU A 14 12.22 -1.86 8.60
C LEU A 14 11.53 -0.65 7.97
N PHE A 15 10.28 -0.39 8.36
CA PHE A 15 9.58 0.82 7.94
C PHE A 15 10.29 2.08 8.44
N HIS A 16 10.56 2.99 7.51
CA HIS A 16 11.18 4.27 7.81
C HIS A 16 10.13 5.39 7.63
N PRO A 17 9.55 5.91 8.73
CA PRO A 17 8.40 6.83 8.68
C PRO A 17 8.78 8.26 8.27
N VAL A 18 9.97 8.45 7.70
CA VAL A 18 10.40 9.77 7.21
C VAL A 18 9.80 9.98 5.83
N GLU A 19 8.83 10.88 5.75
CA GLU A 19 8.20 11.22 4.50
C GLU A 19 9.14 11.94 3.54
N ARG A 20 9.06 11.55 2.27
CA ARG A 20 9.80 12.13 1.17
C ARG A 20 8.81 12.76 0.20
N ARG A 21 9.10 13.98 -0.23
CA ARG A 21 8.42 14.63 -1.36
C ARG A 21 9.23 14.37 -2.61
N SER A 22 8.63 13.71 -3.60
CA SER A 22 9.31 13.45 -4.88
C SER A 22 8.32 13.40 -6.03
N GLU A 23 8.80 13.18 -7.24
CA GLU A 23 7.95 12.83 -8.37
C GLU A 23 7.50 11.37 -8.29
N LEU A 24 6.43 11.03 -9.00
CA LEU A 24 5.87 9.68 -9.06
C LEU A 24 6.86 8.64 -9.62
N LYS A 25 7.80 9.07 -10.48
CA LYS A 25 8.88 8.21 -10.97
C LYS A 25 9.77 7.72 -9.83
N ASP A 26 10.16 8.59 -8.91
CA ASP A 26 11.05 8.21 -7.80
C ASP A 26 10.36 7.23 -6.84
N LEU A 27 9.05 7.42 -6.63
CA LEU A 27 8.23 6.47 -5.89
C LEU A 27 8.14 5.11 -6.62
N SER A 28 8.02 5.12 -7.95
CA SER A 28 7.98 3.90 -8.77
C SER A 28 9.32 3.16 -8.75
N ASP A 29 10.43 3.89 -8.87
CA ASP A 29 11.78 3.33 -8.74
C ASP A 29 11.95 2.69 -7.36
N ARG A 30 11.49 3.38 -6.29
CA ARG A 30 11.52 2.84 -4.93
C ARG A 30 10.69 1.56 -4.79
N PHE A 31 9.48 1.52 -5.35
CA PHE A 31 8.64 0.33 -5.30
C PHE A 31 9.30 -0.86 -6.02
N ASN A 32 9.91 -0.61 -7.18
CA ASN A 32 10.64 -1.64 -7.93
C ASN A 32 11.83 -2.20 -7.13
N ASP A 33 12.57 -1.34 -6.42
CA ASP A 33 13.65 -1.79 -5.54
C ASP A 33 13.12 -2.71 -4.42
N LEU A 34 11.98 -2.37 -3.81
CA LEU A 34 11.33 -3.22 -2.81
C LEU A 34 10.84 -4.54 -3.43
N ARG A 35 10.27 -4.48 -4.64
CA ARG A 35 9.79 -5.68 -5.35
C ARG A 35 10.93 -6.62 -5.70
N ALA A 36 12.12 -6.10 -6.00
CA ALA A 36 13.32 -6.91 -6.19
C ALA A 36 13.79 -7.64 -4.91
N VAL A 37 13.47 -7.11 -3.72
CA VAL A 37 13.70 -7.78 -2.42
C VAL A 37 12.57 -8.77 -2.08
N GLY A 38 11.43 -8.68 -2.78
CA GLY A 38 10.28 -9.57 -2.64
C GLY A 38 9.28 -9.17 -1.55
N GLN A 39 9.48 -8.05 -0.84
CA GLN A 39 8.50 -7.55 0.14
C GLN A 39 8.71 -6.07 0.44
N GLY A 40 7.68 -5.44 0.99
CA GLY A 40 7.78 -4.07 1.47
C GLY A 40 6.45 -3.46 1.86
N TYR A 41 6.56 -2.29 2.47
CA TYR A 41 5.44 -1.44 2.86
C TYR A 41 5.69 -0.02 2.38
N VAL A 42 4.66 0.61 1.81
CA VAL A 42 4.69 1.97 1.28
C VAL A 42 3.43 2.70 1.71
N GLU A 43 3.59 3.94 2.17
CA GLU A 43 2.48 4.87 2.42
C GLU A 43 2.59 6.04 1.45
N VAL A 44 1.45 6.47 0.91
CA VAL A 44 1.36 7.62 0.02
C VAL A 44 0.22 8.55 0.39
N ARG A 45 0.45 9.86 0.22
CA ARG A 45 -0.57 10.89 0.35
C ARG A 45 -0.27 12.11 -0.51
N SER A 46 -1.27 12.99 -0.62
CA SER A 46 -1.12 14.26 -1.32
C SER A 46 -0.13 15.19 -0.59
N PRO A 47 0.70 15.97 -1.29
CA PRO A 47 1.52 17.01 -0.67
C PRO A 47 0.74 18.11 0.06
N THR A 48 -0.53 18.29 -0.27
CA THR A 48 -1.37 19.37 0.26
C THR A 48 -2.32 18.93 1.38
N SER A 49 -2.36 17.63 1.68
CA SER A 49 -3.34 17.06 2.59
C SER A 49 -2.72 15.92 3.39
N GLU A 50 -3.05 15.85 4.68
CA GLU A 50 -2.63 14.76 5.55
C GLU A 50 -3.38 13.46 5.22
N PHE A 51 -4.66 13.58 4.85
CA PHE A 51 -5.53 12.48 4.46
C PHE A 51 -6.20 12.73 3.11
N PRO A 52 -6.62 11.67 2.40
CA PRO A 52 -6.40 10.25 2.72
C PRO A 52 -4.94 9.80 2.57
N VAL A 53 -4.53 8.84 3.40
CA VAL A 53 -3.29 8.07 3.22
C VAL A 53 -3.66 6.70 2.67
N LEU A 54 -3.04 6.32 1.57
CA LEU A 54 -3.13 4.97 1.02
C LEU A 54 -1.84 4.24 1.33
N SER A 55 -1.94 3.03 1.87
CA SER A 55 -0.77 2.17 2.07
C SER A 55 -0.88 0.88 1.27
N LEU A 56 0.26 0.39 0.82
CA LEU A 56 0.42 -0.88 0.12
C LEU A 56 1.48 -1.67 0.87
N ALA A 57 1.06 -2.81 1.38
CA ALA A 57 1.91 -3.84 1.96
C ALA A 57 1.98 -5.01 0.99
N PHE A 58 3.15 -5.62 0.79
CA PHE A 58 3.25 -6.80 -0.06
C PHE A 58 4.36 -7.75 0.38
N ARG A 59 4.16 -9.01 0.02
CA ARG A 59 5.16 -10.08 0.07
C ARG A 59 4.94 -11.02 -1.11
N ASP A 60 6.00 -11.31 -1.83
CA ASP A 60 6.01 -12.02 -3.09
C ASP A 60 5.03 -11.38 -4.08
N ASP A 61 4.02 -12.13 -4.53
CA ASP A 61 3.00 -11.65 -5.47
C ASP A 61 1.70 -11.20 -4.79
N HIS A 62 1.66 -11.20 -3.46
CA HIS A 62 0.48 -10.83 -2.70
C HIS A 62 0.63 -9.45 -2.05
N ALA A 63 -0.44 -8.67 -2.12
CA ALA A 63 -0.50 -7.35 -1.52
C ALA A 63 -1.81 -7.10 -0.78
N VAL A 64 -1.76 -6.17 0.17
CA VAL A 64 -2.91 -5.65 0.92
C VAL A 64 -2.85 -4.13 0.87
N VAL A 65 -4.00 -3.50 0.62
CA VAL A 65 -4.13 -2.05 0.50
C VAL A 65 -4.99 -1.53 1.65
N HIS A 66 -4.44 -0.59 2.42
CA HIS A 66 -5.19 0.13 3.46
C HIS A 66 -5.48 1.56 3.02
N LEU A 67 -6.62 2.07 3.44
CA LEU A 67 -7.00 3.46 3.33
C LEU A 67 -7.23 4.02 4.73
N MET A 68 -6.44 5.01 5.13
CA MET A 68 -6.74 5.88 6.26
C MET A 68 -7.43 7.14 5.72
N SER A 69 -8.71 7.29 6.02
CA SER A 69 -9.52 8.44 5.58
C SER A 69 -9.37 9.64 6.52
N ASP A 70 -9.04 9.38 7.78
CA ASP A 70 -8.64 10.33 8.81
C ASP A 70 -7.91 9.57 9.92
N THR A 71 -7.70 10.22 11.07
CA THR A 71 -6.97 9.67 12.23
C THR A 71 -7.67 8.47 12.90
N GLU A 72 -8.96 8.26 12.67
CA GLU A 72 -9.76 7.22 13.35
C GLU A 72 -10.35 6.19 12.39
N ARG A 73 -10.44 6.50 11.09
CA ARG A 73 -11.10 5.65 10.10
C ARG A 73 -10.10 4.98 9.16
N MET A 74 -9.97 3.67 9.33
CA MET A 74 -9.20 2.79 8.46
C MET A 74 -10.11 1.79 7.74
N SER A 75 -9.79 1.50 6.49
CA SER A 75 -10.47 0.52 5.66
C SER A 75 -9.48 -0.34 4.90
N LEU A 76 -9.85 -1.59 4.63
CA LEU A 76 -9.17 -2.49 3.71
C LEU A 76 -9.87 -2.51 2.36
N LEU A 77 -9.09 -2.57 1.28
CA LEU A 77 -9.63 -2.85 -0.04
C LEU A 77 -10.02 -4.33 -0.13
N VAL A 78 -11.19 -4.62 -0.69
CA VAL A 78 -11.63 -6.00 -0.96
C VAL A 78 -10.69 -6.64 -2.00
N GLY A 79 -10.29 -7.88 -1.74
CA GLY A 79 -9.40 -8.69 -2.55
C GLY A 79 -9.93 -8.94 -3.96
N ASP A 80 -9.04 -9.37 -4.84
CA ASP A 80 -9.37 -9.60 -6.26
C ASP A 80 -9.76 -11.04 -6.59
N GLY A 81 -9.79 -11.92 -5.59
CA GLY A 81 -10.14 -13.33 -5.74
C GLY A 81 -9.00 -14.20 -6.28
N THR A 82 -7.76 -13.68 -6.35
CA THR A 82 -6.57 -14.48 -6.68
C THR A 82 -6.22 -15.48 -5.58
N VAL A 83 -6.55 -15.15 -4.33
CA VAL A 83 -6.36 -16.00 -3.14
C VAL A 83 -7.71 -16.47 -2.61
N SER A 84 -7.79 -17.73 -2.17
CA SER A 84 -8.99 -18.28 -1.53
C SER A 84 -9.35 -17.49 -0.28
N SER A 85 -10.63 -17.20 -0.06
CA SER A 85 -11.11 -16.46 1.12
C SER A 85 -10.76 -17.14 2.46
N SER A 86 -10.54 -18.45 2.47
CA SER A 86 -10.10 -19.19 3.66
C SER A 86 -8.58 -19.26 3.85
N ALA A 87 -7.80 -18.82 2.87
CA ALA A 87 -6.34 -18.83 2.96
C ALA A 87 -5.84 -17.54 3.63
N GLU A 88 -4.81 -17.68 4.45
CA GLU A 88 -4.14 -16.56 5.12
C GLU A 88 -2.83 -16.24 4.41
N VAL A 89 -2.58 -14.95 4.24
CA VAL A 89 -1.33 -14.41 3.69
C VAL A 89 -0.76 -13.40 4.67
N GLU A 90 0.52 -13.56 4.98
CA GLU A 90 1.26 -12.62 5.83
C GLU A 90 2.00 -11.59 4.98
N VAL A 91 1.75 -10.31 5.26
CA VAL A 91 2.47 -9.19 4.65
C VAL A 91 3.07 -8.28 5.73
N PRO A 92 4.19 -7.58 5.45
CA PRO A 92 4.76 -6.62 6.38
C PRO A 92 3.90 -5.35 6.45
N ILE A 93 3.32 -5.09 7.62
CA ILE A 93 2.67 -3.82 7.95
C ILE A 93 3.61 -3.06 8.87
N MET A 94 4.20 -1.99 8.35
CA MET A 94 5.26 -1.25 9.02
C MET A 94 6.43 -2.18 9.45
N ASN A 95 6.51 -2.53 10.74
CA ASN A 95 7.56 -3.37 11.31
C ASN A 95 7.04 -4.74 11.79
N ASP A 96 5.74 -4.99 11.64
CA ASP A 96 5.07 -6.21 12.10
C ASP A 96 4.59 -7.04 10.90
N LEU A 97 4.44 -8.35 11.11
CA LEU A 97 3.77 -9.23 10.15
C LEU A 97 2.31 -9.38 10.55
N ALA A 98 1.42 -9.07 9.61
CA ALA A 98 -0.02 -9.23 9.80
C ALA A 98 -0.57 -10.23 8.78
N ALA A 99 -1.41 -11.14 9.27
CA ALA A 99 -2.11 -12.13 8.46
C ALA A 99 -3.44 -11.55 7.98
N PHE A 100 -3.72 -11.70 6.69
CA PHE A 100 -4.98 -11.32 6.07
C PHE A 100 -5.57 -12.50 5.32
N THR A 101 -6.90 -12.62 5.33
CA THR A 101 -7.59 -13.61 4.51
C THR A 101 -7.60 -13.19 3.05
N GLY A 102 -7.81 -14.14 2.14
CA GLY A 102 -7.97 -13.87 0.70
C GLY A 102 -9.09 -12.87 0.36
N ASP A 103 -9.98 -12.55 1.30
CA ASP A 103 -10.99 -11.49 1.16
C ASP A 103 -10.37 -10.08 0.99
N PHE A 104 -9.10 -9.89 1.34
CA PHE A 104 -8.39 -8.60 1.31
C PHE A 104 -7.06 -8.65 0.55
N VAL A 105 -6.71 -9.81 0.00
CA VAL A 105 -5.45 -9.99 -0.73
C VAL A 105 -5.66 -9.71 -2.21
N LEU A 106 -4.72 -8.95 -2.77
CA LEU A 106 -4.64 -8.64 -4.19
C LEU A 106 -3.35 -9.19 -4.79
N ASP A 107 -3.35 -9.37 -6.10
CA ASP A 107 -2.10 -9.39 -6.87
C ASP A 107 -1.35 -8.06 -6.67
N VAL A 108 -0.05 -8.13 -6.45
CA VAL A 108 0.80 -6.97 -6.16
C VAL A 108 0.92 -5.98 -7.32
N ASP A 109 0.92 -6.45 -8.58
CA ASP A 109 0.99 -5.56 -9.73
C ASP A 109 -0.34 -4.79 -9.88
N ARG A 110 -1.46 -5.45 -9.57
CA ARG A 110 -2.77 -4.80 -9.46
C ARG A 110 -2.80 -3.78 -8.33
N ALA A 111 -2.35 -4.14 -7.13
CA ALA A 111 -2.31 -3.23 -5.98
C ALA A 111 -1.46 -1.99 -6.28
N TRP A 112 -0.32 -2.18 -6.94
CA TRP A 112 0.54 -1.09 -7.38
C TRP A 112 -0.14 -0.17 -8.40
N GLY A 113 -0.86 -0.74 -9.37
CA GLY A 113 -1.67 0.03 -10.32
C GLY A 113 -2.70 0.93 -9.63
N LEU A 114 -3.38 0.41 -8.60
CA LEU A 114 -4.37 1.17 -7.82
C LEU A 114 -3.74 2.32 -7.03
N LEU A 115 -2.59 2.08 -6.40
CA LEU A 115 -1.84 3.13 -5.70
C LEU A 115 -1.38 4.21 -6.69
N HIS A 116 -0.90 3.80 -7.86
CA HIS A 116 -0.52 4.74 -8.91
C HIS A 116 -1.72 5.59 -9.37
N ASP A 117 -2.90 4.99 -9.59
CA ASP A 117 -4.11 5.73 -9.95
C ASP A 117 -4.58 6.67 -8.83
N PHE A 118 -4.49 6.24 -7.57
CA PHE A 118 -4.75 7.09 -6.41
C PHE A 118 -3.90 8.37 -6.44
N THR A 119 -2.60 8.28 -6.74
CA THR A 119 -1.72 9.47 -6.76
C THR A 119 -2.08 10.49 -7.85
N ARG A 120 -2.90 10.11 -8.84
CA ARG A 120 -3.36 11.01 -9.90
C ARG A 120 -4.59 11.83 -9.49
N VAL A 121 -5.49 11.24 -8.70
CA VAL A 121 -6.80 11.82 -8.39
C VAL A 121 -7.02 12.12 -6.90
N TRP A 122 -6.24 11.50 -6.01
CA TRP A 122 -6.32 11.61 -4.55
C TRP A 122 -7.69 11.22 -3.95
N VAL A 123 -8.44 10.39 -4.66
CA VAL A 123 -9.78 9.93 -4.28
C VAL A 123 -9.78 8.41 -4.34
N ALA A 124 -10.11 7.76 -3.22
CA ALA A 124 -10.02 6.31 -3.06
C ALA A 124 -11.29 5.55 -3.46
N SER A 125 -12.46 6.21 -3.44
CA SER A 125 -13.74 5.57 -3.79
C SER A 125 -13.76 4.86 -5.15
N PRO A 126 -13.11 5.36 -6.23
CA PRO A 126 -13.08 4.70 -7.52
C PRO A 126 -12.17 3.47 -7.60
N LEU A 127 -11.32 3.23 -6.60
CA LEU A 127 -10.31 2.17 -6.63
C LEU A 127 -10.92 0.77 -6.36
N GLY A 128 -12.10 0.71 -5.75
CA GLY A 128 -12.82 -0.54 -5.51
C GLY A 128 -13.74 -0.47 -4.29
N GLU A 129 -14.11 -1.65 -3.79
CA GLU A 129 -14.92 -1.80 -2.58
C GLU A 129 -14.04 -1.77 -1.32
N TRP A 130 -14.44 -1.00 -0.33
CA TRP A 130 -13.71 -0.82 0.92
C TRP A 130 -14.50 -1.39 2.10
N ARG A 131 -13.82 -2.11 3.00
CA ARG A 131 -14.37 -2.60 4.26
C ARG A 131 -13.73 -1.84 5.41
N ALA A 132 -14.55 -1.19 6.23
CA ALA A 132 -14.08 -0.55 7.45
C ALA A 132 -13.57 -1.61 8.45
N LEU A 133 -12.51 -1.26 9.16
CA LEU A 133 -11.96 -2.05 10.26
C LEU A 133 -12.62 -1.71 11.61
#